data_AF-A0A6C0AZV0-F1
#
_entry.id   AF-A0A6C0AZV0-F1
#
_cell.length_a   1.000
_cell.length_b   1.000
_cell.length_c   1.000
_cell.angle_alpha   90.00
_cell.angle_beta   90.00
_cell.angle_gamma   90.00
#
_symmetry.space_group_name_H-M   'P 1'
#
loop_
_entity.id
_entity.type
_entity.pdbx_description
1 polymer ?
#
loop_
_entity_poly.entity_id
_entity_poly.type
_entity_poly.pdbx_seq_one_letter_code
_entity_poly.pdbx_strand_id
1 'polypeptide(L)'
;METTRNKLPDRVQEFFNKLSQYLDTRLLFYGSVQRSDYFPGSSDIDVDIFTDNVDSTIAKMQHFLHVKRTSFKKIVWKLSNNAKMVYGNKIMYTDEESQFNAEFSIYDNKFKDDVLQMHLKKTVLPFYVSFMLFFIKKLYYDLHLIQPEYYRYLKRKILSLGLGMPEDQFIVLNVKN
;
A
#
# COMPACT_ATOMS: atom_id res chain seq x y z
N MET A 1 -0.41 -1.04 -10.33
CA MET A 1 -0.17 -1.75 -11.61
C MET A 1 0.70 -0.83 -12.44
N GLU A 2 2.00 -1.14 -12.44
CA GLU A 2 3.12 -0.58 -13.23
C GLU A 2 3.32 0.94 -13.32
N THR A 3 2.28 1.73 -13.55
CA THR A 3 2.31 3.20 -13.52
C THR A 3 1.36 3.74 -12.46
N THR A 4 1.55 4.98 -12.02
CA THR A 4 0.61 5.66 -11.12
C THR A 4 -0.39 6.50 -11.89
N ARG A 5 -1.65 6.55 -11.43
CA ARG A 5 -2.63 7.50 -11.96
C ARG A 5 -2.27 8.95 -11.65
N ASN A 6 -1.75 9.21 -10.46
CA ASN A 6 -1.27 10.54 -10.05
C ASN A 6 0.22 10.64 -10.35
N LYS A 7 0.64 11.73 -11.00
CA LYS A 7 2.05 11.96 -11.32
C LYS A 7 2.84 12.13 -10.02
N LEU A 8 3.85 11.28 -9.83
CA LEU A 8 4.79 11.40 -8.72
C LEU A 8 5.86 12.46 -9.04
N PRO A 9 6.47 13.11 -8.03
CA PRO A 9 7.62 13.97 -8.27
C PRO A 9 8.78 13.21 -8.93
N ASP A 10 9.59 13.88 -9.75
CA ASP A 10 10.60 13.22 -10.57
C ASP A 10 11.63 12.44 -9.74
N ARG A 11 12.06 12.97 -8.59
CA ARG A 11 12.96 12.27 -7.65
C ARG A 11 12.35 10.97 -7.11
N VAL A 12 11.05 10.99 -6.81
CA VAL A 12 10.33 9.83 -6.30
C VAL A 12 10.21 8.77 -7.41
N GLN A 13 9.95 9.18 -8.65
CA GLN A 13 9.97 8.26 -9.79
C GLN A 13 11.35 7.65 -10.00
N GLU A 14 12.41 8.47 -9.93
CA GLU A 14 13.79 7.99 -10.05
C GLU A 14 14.13 6.94 -8.98
N PHE A 15 13.72 7.17 -7.74
CA PHE A 15 13.84 6.20 -6.65
C PHE A 15 13.18 4.86 -6.99
N PHE A 16 11.90 4.87 -7.40
CA PHE A 16 11.18 3.63 -7.72
C PHE A 16 11.75 2.94 -8.96
N ASN A 17 12.24 3.68 -9.95
CA ASN A 17 12.90 3.12 -11.12
C ASN A 17 14.20 2.41 -10.74
N LYS A 18 15.04 3.04 -9.92
CA LYS A 18 16.28 2.42 -9.40
C LYS A 18 15.97 1.16 -8.58
N LEU A 19 14.94 1.20 -7.73
CA LEU A 19 14.53 0.04 -6.94
C LEU A 19 14.05 -1.11 -7.84
N SER A 20 13.19 -0.81 -8.81
CA SER A 20 12.68 -1.81 -9.77
C SER A 20 13.81 -2.48 -10.54
N GLN A 21 14.77 -1.69 -11.02
CA GLN A 21 15.97 -2.18 -11.71
C GLN A 21 16.86 -3.03 -10.79
N TYR A 22 17.11 -2.59 -9.56
CA TYR A 22 17.95 -3.30 -8.60
C TYR A 22 17.36 -4.65 -8.18
N LEU A 23 16.03 -4.71 -8.04
CA LEU A 23 15.33 -5.94 -7.71
C LEU A 23 15.15 -6.88 -8.90
N ASP A 24 15.30 -6.37 -10.13
CA ASP A 24 14.92 -7.03 -11.38
C ASP A 24 13.45 -7.52 -11.33
N THR A 25 12.57 -6.65 -10.85
CA THR A 25 11.13 -6.95 -10.74
C THR A 25 10.29 -5.70 -10.94
N ARG A 26 9.06 -5.91 -11.39
CA ARG A 26 8.10 -4.83 -11.60
C ARG A 26 7.48 -4.41 -10.27
N LEU A 27 7.40 -3.10 -10.04
CA LEU A 27 6.70 -2.51 -8.91
C LEU A 27 5.24 -2.25 -9.27
N LEU A 28 4.30 -2.73 -8.46
CA LEU A 28 2.88 -2.60 -8.74
C LEU A 28 2.22 -1.65 -7.73
N PHE A 29 2.04 -0.40 -8.15
CA PHE A 29 1.42 0.63 -7.30
C PHE A 29 -0.07 0.39 -7.06
N TYR A 30 -0.55 0.50 -5.82
CA TYR A 30 -1.96 0.34 -5.47
C TYR A 30 -2.42 1.44 -4.50
N GLY A 31 -3.66 1.33 -4.01
CA GLY A 31 -4.13 2.21 -2.97
C GLY A 31 -4.41 3.62 -3.47
N SER A 32 -4.16 4.62 -2.63
CA SER A 32 -4.64 5.99 -2.94
C SER A 32 -3.94 6.62 -4.14
N VAL A 33 -2.67 6.27 -4.41
CA VAL A 33 -1.90 6.78 -5.56
C VAL A 33 -2.54 6.44 -6.92
N GLN A 34 -3.41 5.42 -6.97
CA GLN A 34 -4.17 5.02 -8.15
C GLN A 34 -5.58 5.64 -8.24
N ARG A 35 -5.96 6.46 -7.27
CA ARG A 35 -7.33 6.99 -7.13
C ARG A 35 -7.35 8.51 -7.17
N SER A 36 -8.54 9.07 -7.33
CA SER A 36 -8.76 10.52 -7.34
C SER A 36 -8.65 11.16 -5.95
N ASP A 37 -8.65 10.36 -4.87
CA ASP A 37 -8.51 10.87 -3.50
C ASP A 37 -7.04 10.99 -3.06
N TYR A 38 -6.04 10.87 -3.94
CA TYR A 38 -4.63 11.01 -3.57
C TYR A 38 -4.30 12.46 -3.16
N PHE A 39 -3.65 12.62 -2.01
CA PHE A 39 -3.11 13.91 -1.55
C PHE A 39 -1.58 13.85 -1.59
N PRO A 40 -0.93 14.50 -2.57
CA PRO A 40 0.53 14.55 -2.64
C PRO A 40 1.17 15.06 -1.35
N GLY A 41 2.25 14.42 -0.89
CA GLY A 41 2.95 14.78 0.35
C GLY A 41 2.29 14.31 1.65
N SER A 42 1.01 13.94 1.64
CA SER A 42 0.29 13.44 2.83
C SER A 42 -0.19 11.99 2.72
N SER A 43 -0.40 11.51 1.49
CA SER A 43 -0.79 10.12 1.23
C SER A 43 0.44 9.27 0.95
N ASP A 44 0.50 8.12 1.62
CA ASP A 44 1.53 7.10 1.37
C ASP A 44 1.41 6.53 -0.06
N ILE A 45 2.55 6.11 -0.61
CA ILE A 45 2.64 5.42 -1.89
C ILE A 45 2.67 3.92 -1.63
N ASP A 46 1.55 3.24 -1.89
CA ASP A 46 1.44 1.80 -1.67
C ASP A 46 1.96 1.02 -2.89
N VAL A 47 2.85 0.04 -2.66
CA VAL A 47 3.55 -0.72 -3.70
C VAL A 47 3.57 -2.21 -3.38
N ASP A 48 3.12 -3.03 -4.34
CA ASP A 48 3.28 -4.49 -4.28
C ASP A 48 4.51 -4.94 -5.06
N ILE A 49 5.20 -5.93 -4.51
CA ILE A 49 6.32 -6.64 -5.13
C ILE A 49 5.99 -8.14 -5.10
N PHE A 50 5.98 -8.77 -6.27
CA PHE A 50 5.80 -10.22 -6.40
C PHE A 50 7.11 -10.86 -6.85
N THR A 51 7.46 -11.97 -6.19
CA THR A 51 8.76 -12.64 -6.37
C THR A 51 8.64 -14.13 -6.08
N ASP A 52 9.50 -14.94 -6.70
CA ASP A 52 9.62 -16.36 -6.38
C ASP A 52 10.44 -16.60 -5.11
N ASN A 53 11.25 -15.62 -4.70
CA ASN A 53 12.09 -15.70 -3.50
C ASN A 53 11.96 -14.45 -2.63
N VAL A 54 10.97 -14.51 -1.73
CA VAL A 54 10.63 -13.41 -0.81
C VAL A 54 11.81 -13.03 0.09
N ASP A 55 12.56 -14.01 0.60
CA ASP A 55 13.69 -13.74 1.50
C ASP A 55 14.84 -13.03 0.80
N SER A 56 15.16 -13.44 -0.44
CA SER A 56 16.16 -12.77 -1.27
C SER A 56 15.74 -11.34 -1.61
N THR A 57 14.48 -11.13 -2.00
CA THR A 57 13.95 -9.78 -2.26
C THR A 57 14.01 -8.89 -1.01
N ILE A 58 13.67 -9.42 0.17
CA ILE A 58 13.82 -8.68 1.44
C ILE A 58 15.28 -8.32 1.67
N ALA A 59 16.23 -9.25 1.49
CA ALA A 59 17.65 -8.98 1.68
C ALA A 59 18.17 -7.88 0.72
N LYS A 60 17.75 -7.91 -0.55
CA LYS A 60 18.04 -6.83 -1.50
C LYS A 60 17.45 -5.50 -1.05
N MET A 61 16.19 -5.48 -0.62
CA MET A 61 15.53 -4.26 -0.14
C MET A 61 16.16 -3.71 1.14
N GLN A 62 16.63 -4.57 2.05
CA GLN A 62 17.38 -4.13 3.23
C GLN A 62 18.61 -3.31 2.84
N HIS A 63 19.36 -3.80 1.86
CA HIS A 63 20.56 -3.12 1.36
C HIS A 63 20.19 -1.81 0.66
N PHE A 64 19.21 -1.84 -0.25
CA PHE A 64 18.81 -0.66 -1.03
C PHE A 64 18.22 0.46 -0.15
N LEU A 65 17.38 0.12 0.82
CA LEU A 65 16.70 1.07 1.70
C LEU A 65 17.51 1.43 2.95
N HIS A 66 18.65 0.78 3.17
CA HIS A 66 19.47 0.89 4.39
C HIS A 66 18.70 0.60 5.69
N VAL A 67 17.87 -0.45 5.68
CA VAL A 67 17.01 -0.84 6.81
C VAL A 67 17.36 -2.23 7.36
N LYS A 68 17.03 -2.44 8.64
CA LYS A 68 17.19 -3.76 9.29
C LYS A 68 16.09 -4.73 8.83
N ARG A 69 16.40 -6.03 8.86
CA ARG A 69 15.42 -7.09 8.56
C ARG A 69 14.18 -7.01 9.43
N THR A 70 14.35 -6.60 10.69
CA THR A 70 13.27 -6.44 11.68
C THR A 70 12.26 -5.35 11.31
N SER A 71 12.60 -4.45 10.38
CA SER A 71 11.66 -3.45 9.85
C SER A 71 10.59 -4.09 8.95
N PHE A 72 10.86 -5.27 8.40
CA PHE A 72 9.90 -6.05 7.63
C PHE A 72 9.01 -6.85 8.58
N LYS A 73 7.72 -6.55 8.59
CA LYS A 73 6.72 -7.22 9.41
C LYS A 73 6.01 -8.28 8.59
N LYS A 74 5.87 -9.49 9.13
CA LYS A 74 5.05 -10.53 8.50
C LYS A 74 3.59 -10.13 8.55
N ILE A 75 2.88 -10.35 7.46
CA ILE A 75 1.46 -10.04 7.33
C ILE A 75 0.69 -11.27 6.89
N VAL A 76 -0.55 -11.36 7.37
CA VAL A 76 -1.51 -12.36 6.96
C VAL A 76 -2.79 -11.64 6.57
N TRP A 77 -3.28 -11.96 5.38
CA TRP A 77 -4.48 -11.36 4.82
C TRP A 77 -5.45 -12.47 4.42
N LYS A 78 -6.62 -12.49 5.05
CA LYS A 78 -7.75 -13.31 4.59
C LYS A 78 -8.53 -12.52 3.54
N LEU A 79 -8.50 -13.01 2.31
CA LEU A 79 -9.20 -12.35 1.21
C LEU A 79 -10.72 -12.51 1.36
N SER A 80 -11.46 -11.42 1.21
CA SER A 80 -12.92 -11.43 1.35
C SER A 80 -13.66 -12.15 0.22
N ASN A 81 -13.06 -12.30 -0.96
CA ASN A 81 -13.70 -12.90 -2.14
C ASN A 81 -13.72 -14.44 -2.12
N ASN A 82 -12.68 -15.09 -1.59
CA ASN A 82 -12.53 -16.54 -1.63
C ASN A 82 -12.06 -17.15 -0.30
N ALA A 83 -11.96 -16.35 0.77
CA ALA A 83 -11.46 -16.74 2.09
C ALA A 83 -10.03 -17.32 2.09
N LYS A 84 -9.27 -17.18 0.98
CA LYS A 84 -7.89 -17.64 0.88
C LYS A 84 -7.01 -16.81 1.80
N MET A 85 -6.07 -17.49 2.45
CA MET A 85 -5.05 -16.86 3.30
C MET A 85 -3.84 -16.52 2.45
N VAL A 86 -3.52 -15.23 2.36
CA VAL A 86 -2.31 -14.70 1.73
C VAL A 86 -1.32 -14.33 2.81
N TYR A 87 -0.08 -14.75 2.61
CA TYR A 87 1.04 -14.44 3.49
C TYR A 87 2.02 -13.53 2.75
N GLY A 88 2.55 -12.53 3.45
CA GLY A 88 3.52 -11.60 2.88
C GLY A 88 4.38 -10.94 3.93
N ASN A 89 5.21 -10.01 3.48
CA ASN A 89 6.01 -9.14 4.32
C ASN A 89 5.75 -7.70 3.96
N LYS A 90 5.82 -6.82 4.94
CA LYS A 90 5.47 -5.42 4.77
C LYS A 90 6.48 -4.50 5.45
N ILE A 91 6.82 -3.41 4.80
CA ILE A 91 7.67 -2.37 5.37
C ILE A 91 7.11 -0.98 5.05
N MET A 92 7.09 -0.12 6.07
CA MET A 92 6.91 1.33 5.89
C MET A 92 8.29 1.95 5.74
N TYR A 93 8.47 2.76 4.71
CA TYR A 93 9.70 3.48 4.41
C TYR A 93 9.39 4.98 4.28
N THR A 94 10.24 5.80 4.87
CA THR A 94 10.17 7.26 4.79
C THR A 94 11.51 7.75 4.27
N ASP A 95 11.48 8.50 3.18
CA ASP A 95 12.64 9.22 2.65
C ASP A 95 12.50 10.70 3.05
N GLU A 96 13.37 11.14 3.94
CA GLU A 96 13.40 12.52 4.43
C GLU A 96 13.91 13.50 3.37
N GLU A 97 14.83 13.08 2.49
CA GLU A 97 15.43 13.93 1.46
C GLU A 97 14.43 14.21 0.32
N SER A 98 13.72 13.17 -0.09
CA SER A 98 12.70 13.24 -1.15
C SER A 98 11.29 13.53 -0.62
N GLN A 99 11.14 13.63 0.71
CA GLN A 99 9.90 13.93 1.42
C GLN A 99 8.70 13.07 0.99
N PHE A 100 8.89 11.74 0.94
CA PHE A 100 7.79 10.82 0.65
C PHE A 100 7.77 9.62 1.59
N ASN A 101 6.58 9.05 1.73
CA ASN A 101 6.36 7.79 2.42
C ASN A 101 5.93 6.73 1.41
N ALA A 102 6.51 5.54 1.53
CA ALA A 102 6.14 4.39 0.75
C ALA A 102 5.89 3.18 1.64
N GLU A 103 4.85 2.45 1.28
CA GLU A 103 4.49 1.19 1.91
C GLU A 103 4.74 0.08 0.90
N PHE A 104 5.69 -0.82 1.21
CA PHE A 104 5.98 -1.96 0.35
C PHE A 104 5.38 -3.23 0.93
N SER A 105 4.63 -3.95 0.12
CA SER A 105 4.11 -5.28 0.40
C SER A 105 4.79 -6.29 -0.53
N ILE A 106 5.41 -7.32 0.03
CA ILE A 106 6.19 -8.33 -0.70
C ILE A 106 5.47 -9.67 -0.55
N TYR A 107 5.11 -10.25 -1.69
CA TYR A 107 4.39 -11.51 -1.77
C TYR A 107 5.10 -12.51 -2.67
N ASP A 108 4.82 -13.79 -2.40
CA ASP A 108 5.13 -14.89 -3.31
C ASP A 108 4.28 -14.77 -4.58
N ASN A 109 4.87 -15.02 -5.75
CA ASN A 109 4.20 -14.97 -7.05
C ASN A 109 2.91 -15.80 -7.11
N LYS A 110 2.78 -16.88 -6.34
CA LYS A 110 1.56 -17.72 -6.29
C LYS A 110 0.31 -16.97 -5.79
N PHE A 111 0.47 -15.82 -5.14
CA PHE A 111 -0.63 -14.99 -4.65
C PHE A 111 -0.94 -13.79 -5.55
N LYS A 112 -0.18 -13.62 -6.64
CA LYS A 112 -0.22 -12.43 -7.49
C LYS A 112 -1.62 -12.11 -8.01
N ASP A 113 -2.27 -13.08 -8.65
CA ASP A 113 -3.56 -12.83 -9.29
C ASP A 113 -4.64 -12.49 -8.27
N ASP A 114 -4.68 -13.20 -7.14
CA ASP A 114 -5.64 -12.95 -6.06
C ASP A 114 -5.48 -11.55 -5.47
N VAL A 115 -4.23 -11.16 -5.16
CA VAL A 115 -3.91 -9.86 -4.57
C VAL A 115 -4.21 -8.73 -5.55
N LEU A 116 -3.81 -8.87 -6.81
CA LEU A 116 -4.06 -7.87 -7.85
C LEU A 116 -5.55 -7.67 -8.13
N GLN A 117 -6.33 -8.75 -8.19
CA GLN A 117 -7.78 -8.66 -8.34
C GLN A 117 -8.42 -7.87 -7.18
N MET A 118 -7.95 -8.08 -5.95
CA MET A 118 -8.43 -7.32 -4.79
C MET A 118 -8.05 -5.84 -4.85
N HIS A 119 -6.83 -5.51 -5.26
CA HIS A 119 -6.42 -4.11 -5.43
C HIS A 119 -7.16 -3.41 -6.58
N LEU A 120 -7.40 -4.11 -7.69
CA LEU A 120 -8.19 -3.61 -8.82
C LEU A 120 -9.60 -3.18 -8.38
N LYS A 121 -10.30 -4.04 -7.64
CA LYS A 121 -11.65 -3.75 -7.10
C LYS A 121 -11.68 -2.49 -6.22
N LYS A 122 -10.58 -2.20 -5.51
CA LYS A 122 -10.45 -1.02 -4.64
C LYS A 122 -9.90 0.21 -5.35
N THR A 123 -9.52 0.09 -6.63
CA THR A 123 -8.95 1.21 -7.40
C THR A 123 -10.06 2.00 -8.09
N VAL A 124 -11.03 1.32 -8.69
CA VAL A 124 -12.17 1.96 -9.36
C VAL A 124 -13.31 2.12 -8.35
N LEU A 125 -13.33 3.28 -7.68
CA LEU A 125 -14.35 3.60 -6.70
C LEU A 125 -15.56 4.30 -7.33
N PRO A 126 -16.79 4.01 -6.87
CA PRO A 126 -17.95 4.81 -7.21
C PRO A 126 -17.77 6.28 -6.80
N PHE A 127 -18.36 7.20 -7.56
CA PHE A 127 -18.19 8.64 -7.35
C PHE A 127 -18.50 9.08 -5.92
N TYR A 128 -19.60 8.57 -5.33
CA TYR A 128 -19.98 8.91 -3.96
C TYR A 128 -18.94 8.46 -2.92
N VAL A 129 -18.27 7.32 -3.14
CA VAL A 129 -17.19 6.83 -2.24
C VAL A 129 -15.99 7.76 -2.36
N SER A 130 -15.58 8.09 -3.58
CA SER A 130 -14.47 9.02 -3.82
C SER A 130 -14.73 10.40 -3.20
N PHE A 131 -15.95 10.92 -3.32
CA PHE A 131 -16.37 12.18 -2.71
C PHE A 131 -16.30 12.14 -1.17
N MET A 132 -16.84 11.08 -0.56
CA MET A 132 -16.75 10.89 0.90
C MET A 132 -15.30 10.77 1.38
N LEU A 133 -14.45 10.03 0.66
CA LEU A 133 -13.02 9.91 0.98
C LEU A 133 -12.29 11.24 0.89
N PHE A 134 -12.56 12.03 -0.16
CA PHE A 134 -11.99 13.36 -0.31
C PHE A 134 -12.40 14.27 0.87
N PHE A 135 -13.69 14.26 1.24
CA PHE A 135 -14.20 15.07 2.34
C PHE A 135 -13.55 14.71 3.68
N ILE A 136 -13.48 13.43 4.05
CA ILE A 136 -12.84 13.03 5.31
C ILE A 136 -11.33 13.34 5.33
N LYS A 137 -10.67 13.29 4.17
CA LYS A 137 -9.25 13.64 4.05
C LYS A 137 -9.04 15.13 4.26
N LYS A 138 -9.91 15.97 3.71
CA LYS A 138 -9.88 17.42 3.95
C LYS A 138 -10.07 17.75 5.44
N LEU A 139 -11.01 17.07 6.11
CA LEU A 139 -11.22 17.23 7.55
C LEU A 139 -10.00 16.79 8.39
N TYR A 140 -9.30 15.74 7.95
CA TYR A 140 -8.16 15.18 8.67
C TYR A 140 -6.85 15.93 8.41
N TYR A 141 -6.43 16.04 7.15
CA TYR A 141 -5.12 16.57 6.77
C TYR A 141 -5.04 18.09 6.83
N ASP A 142 -6.10 18.79 6.42
CA ASP A 142 -6.04 20.24 6.29
C ASP A 142 -6.63 20.92 7.52
N LEU A 143 -7.79 20.44 7.99
CA LEU A 143 -8.52 21.05 9.09
C LEU A 143 -8.17 20.46 10.46
N HIS A 144 -7.48 19.32 10.52
CA HIS A 144 -7.04 18.67 11.76
C HIS A 144 -8.19 18.41 12.77
N LEU A 145 -9.42 18.22 12.27
CA LEU A 145 -10.63 18.08 13.10
C LEU A 145 -10.87 16.65 13.61
N ILE A 146 -10.18 15.67 13.03
CA ILE A 146 -10.41 14.25 13.29
C ILE A 146 -9.12 13.64 13.84
N GLN A 147 -9.20 12.85 14.92
CA GLN A 147 -8.02 12.12 15.41
C GLN A 147 -7.68 10.94 14.47
N PRO A 148 -6.41 10.51 14.42
CA PRO A 148 -5.96 9.47 13.50
C PRO A 148 -6.76 8.16 13.56
N GLU A 149 -7.21 7.75 14.75
CA GLU A 149 -7.99 6.53 14.99
C GLU A 149 -9.36 6.61 14.31
N TYR A 150 -10.04 7.74 14.46
CA TYR A 150 -11.35 7.98 13.85
C TYR A 150 -11.24 8.10 12.33
N TYR A 151 -10.21 8.78 11.82
CA TYR A 151 -9.96 8.85 10.38
C TYR A 151 -9.76 7.44 9.79
N ARG A 152 -8.91 6.61 10.43
CA ARG A 152 -8.70 5.21 10.02
C ARG A 152 -10.00 4.41 10.04
N TYR A 153 -10.81 4.55 11.08
CA TYR A 153 -12.10 3.87 11.21
C TYR A 153 -13.09 4.29 10.11
N LEU A 154 -13.30 5.59 9.90
CA LEU A 154 -14.22 6.13 8.88
C LEU A 154 -13.79 5.75 7.47
N LYS A 155 -12.49 5.89 7.16
CA LYS A 155 -11.91 5.47 5.88
C LYS A 155 -12.20 3.99 5.60
N ARG A 156 -12.00 3.11 6.59
CA ARG A 156 -12.32 1.68 6.46
C ARG A 156 -13.80 1.45 6.19
N LYS A 157 -14.69 2.09 6.97
CA LYS A 157 -16.14 1.96 6.79
C LYS A 157 -16.62 2.45 5.43
N ILE A 158 -16.17 3.61 4.97
CA ILE A 158 -16.52 4.17 3.65
C ILE A 158 -16.10 3.21 2.53
N LEU A 159 -14.89 2.65 2.59
CA LEU A 159 -14.41 1.70 1.59
C LEU A 159 -15.19 0.38 1.61
N SER A 160 -15.43 -0.21 2.79
CA SER A 160 -16.13 -1.49 2.89
C SER A 160 -17.61 -1.37 2.52
N LEU A 161 -18.34 -0.43 3.13
CA LEU A 161 -19.76 -0.21 2.86
C LEU A 161 -19.98 0.32 1.45
N GLY A 162 -19.14 1.27 1.02
CA GLY A 162 -19.25 1.90 -0.29
C GLY A 162 -19.01 0.95 -1.45
N LEU A 163 -18.24 -0.13 -1.25
CA LEU A 163 -17.99 -1.16 -2.26
C LEU A 163 -18.84 -2.43 -2.07
N GLY A 164 -19.69 -2.48 -1.05
CA GLY A 164 -20.48 -3.68 -0.72
C GLY A 164 -19.62 -4.90 -0.39
N MET A 165 -18.38 -4.71 0.07
CA MET A 165 -17.45 -5.79 0.37
C MET A 165 -17.38 -6.06 1.88
N PRO A 166 -17.21 -7.33 2.31
CA PRO A 166 -16.90 -7.64 3.69
C PRO A 166 -15.62 -6.93 4.14
N GLU A 167 -15.50 -6.61 5.42
CA GLU A 167 -14.24 -6.09 5.96
C GLU A 167 -13.15 -7.17 5.83
N ASP A 168 -12.07 -6.84 5.10
CA ASP A 168 -10.90 -7.71 5.01
C ASP A 168 -10.24 -7.88 6.39
N GLN A 169 -9.83 -9.10 6.71
CA GLN A 169 -9.05 -9.38 7.91
C GLN A 169 -7.56 -9.34 7.57
N PHE A 170 -6.93 -8.23 7.92
CA PHE A 170 -5.51 -8.01 7.75
C PHE A 170 -4.82 -7.95 9.11
N ILE A 171 -3.88 -8.86 9.34
CA ILE A 171 -3.19 -9.00 10.62
C ILE A 171 -1.69 -8.85 10.38
N VAL A 172 -1.08 -7.93 11.11
CA VAL A 172 0.38 -7.81 11.19
C VAL A 172 0.84 -8.73 12.31
N LEU A 173 1.64 -9.72 11.98
CA LEU A 173 2.20 -10.64 12.96
C LEU A 173 3.38 -9.93 13.64
N ASN A 174 3.21 -9.58 14.91
CA ASN A 174 4.33 -9.17 15.74
C ASN A 174 5.23 -10.39 15.96
N VAL A 175 6.37 -10.43 15.28
CA VAL A 175 7.46 -11.32 15.65
C VAL A 175 8.05 -10.72 16.93
N LYS A 176 7.68 -11.28 18.10
CA LYS A 176 8.49 -11.08 19.29
C LYS A 176 9.89 -11.59 18.95
N ASN A 177 10.87 -10.70 18.94
CA ASN A 177 12.27 -11.09 18.98
C ASN A 177 12.58 -11.68 20.36
#